data_AF-A0A8J9X197-F1
#
_entry.id   AF-A0A8J9X197-F1
#
_cell.length_a   1.000
_cell.length_b   1.000
_cell.length_c   1.000
_cell.angle_alpha   90.00
_cell.angle_beta   90.00
_cell.angle_gamma   90.00
#
_symmetry.space_group_name_H-M   'P 1'
#
loop_
_entity.id
_entity.type
_entity.pdbx_description
1 polymer ?
#
loop_
_entity_poly.entity_id
_entity_poly.type
_entity_poly.pdbx_seq_one_letter_code
_entity_poly.pdbx_strand_id
1 'polypeptide(L)'
;MSCQMYQRSADMGLGVPFNIASYALLTHMIAHVTGRKPGDFVHTIGDAHVYLNHVDALQTQLERTPRAFPKLQINPDKQNIDDFVFADFTVVGYQPHKTIKMEMAV
;
A
#
# COMPACT_ATOMS: atom_id res chain seq x y z
N MET A 1 5.99 -3.11 -15.81
CA MET A 1 4.72 -2.37 -15.87
C MET A 1 4.74 -1.42 -14.70
N SER A 2 4.86 -0.12 -14.98
CA SER A 2 4.80 0.92 -13.95
C SER A 2 3.38 1.46 -13.86
N CYS A 3 3.00 1.96 -12.70
CA CYS A 3 1.69 2.55 -12.43
C CYS A 3 1.87 3.98 -11.93
N GLN A 4 1.10 4.92 -12.48
CA GLN A 4 0.91 6.24 -11.91
C GLN A 4 -0.52 6.35 -11.39
N MET A 5 -0.66 6.83 -10.15
CA MET A 5 -1.96 7.12 -9.55
C MET A 5 -2.00 8.57 -9.08
N TYR A 6 -3.06 9.28 -9.43
CA TYR A 6 -3.35 10.61 -8.93
C TYR A 6 -4.44 10.55 -7.86
N GLN A 7 -4.14 11.01 -6.65
CA GLN A 7 -5.08 11.11 -5.55
C GLN A 7 -5.39 12.57 -5.27
N ARG A 8 -6.66 12.98 -5.50
CA ARG A 8 -7.08 14.36 -5.31
C ARG A 8 -6.92 14.87 -3.86
N SER A 9 -7.09 13.98 -2.89
CA SER A 9 -7.14 14.28 -1.46
C SER A 9 -6.69 13.05 -0.67
N ALA A 10 -5.73 13.24 0.21
CA ALA A 10 -4.94 12.18 0.81
C ALA A 10 -4.75 12.42 2.31
N ASP A 11 -5.50 11.66 3.09
CA ASP A 11 -5.24 11.50 4.52
C ASP A 11 -3.93 10.72 4.70
N MET A 12 -2.90 11.42 5.17
CA MET A 12 -1.57 10.88 5.37
C MET A 12 -1.51 9.85 6.51
N GLY A 13 -2.47 9.88 7.45
CA GLY A 13 -2.51 8.99 8.61
C GLY A 13 -3.11 7.62 8.30
N LEU A 14 -4.33 7.60 7.77
CA LEU A 14 -5.03 6.34 7.47
C LEU A 14 -5.02 6.02 5.98
N GLY A 15 -5.49 6.94 5.13
CA GLY A 15 -5.75 6.67 3.71
C GLY A 15 -4.51 6.25 2.91
N VAL A 16 -3.46 7.09 2.93
CA VAL A 16 -2.28 6.91 2.08
C VAL A 16 -1.57 5.56 2.28
N PRO A 17 -1.33 5.08 3.51
CA PRO A 17 -0.77 3.74 3.73
C PRO A 17 -1.56 2.63 3.01
N PHE A 18 -2.90 2.67 3.07
CA PHE A 18 -3.74 1.70 2.35
C PHE A 18 -3.69 1.92 0.83
N ASN A 19 -3.69 3.16 0.36
CA ASN A 19 -3.65 3.46 -1.08
C ASN A 19 -2.34 2.98 -1.72
N ILE A 20 -1.21 3.12 -1.03
CA ILE A 20 0.09 2.62 -1.51
C ILE A 20 0.04 1.09 -1.68
N ALA A 21 -0.38 0.37 -0.64
CA ALA A 21 -0.45 -1.09 -0.69
C ALA A 21 -1.45 -1.60 -1.73
N SER A 22 -2.61 -0.95 -1.84
CA SER A 22 -3.68 -1.32 -2.77
C SER A 22 -3.25 -1.17 -4.24
N TYR A 23 -2.70 -0.02 -4.63
CA TYR A 23 -2.27 0.19 -6.01
C TYR A 23 -0.98 -0.56 -6.36
N ALA A 24 -0.09 -0.80 -5.39
CA ALA A 24 1.03 -1.71 -5.60
C ALA A 24 0.53 -3.13 -5.88
N LEU A 25 -0.41 -3.64 -5.08
CA LEU A 25 -1.02 -4.96 -5.31
C LEU A 25 -1.70 -5.05 -6.68
N LEU A 26 -2.53 -4.06 -7.03
CA LEU A 26 -3.18 -4.01 -8.34
C LEU A 26 -2.16 -4.00 -9.48
N THR A 27 -1.07 -3.22 -9.35
CA THR A 27 0.01 -3.19 -10.35
C THR A 27 0.67 -4.56 -10.50
N HIS A 28 0.92 -5.26 -9.39
CA HIS A 28 1.45 -6.61 -9.42
C HIS A 28 0.48 -7.62 -10.07
N MET A 29 -0.82 -7.52 -9.78
CA MET A 29 -1.86 -8.38 -10.37
C MET A 29 -1.95 -8.16 -11.89
N ILE A 30 -2.02 -6.91 -12.35
CA ILE A 30 -2.08 -6.59 -13.78
C ILE A 30 -0.78 -7.02 -14.48
N ALA A 31 0.38 -6.78 -13.86
CA ALA A 31 1.65 -7.24 -14.39
C ALA A 31 1.66 -8.77 -14.55
N HIS A 32 1.19 -9.51 -13.55
CA HIS A 32 1.11 -10.97 -13.57
C HIS A 32 0.26 -11.49 -14.74
N VAL A 33 -1.00 -11.08 -14.84
CA VAL A 33 -1.94 -11.59 -15.87
C VAL A 33 -1.58 -11.13 -17.28
N THR A 34 -0.73 -10.10 -17.43
CA THR A 34 -0.22 -9.65 -18.73
C THR A 34 1.18 -10.17 -19.05
N GLY A 35 1.75 -11.07 -18.24
CA GLY A 35 3.08 -11.64 -18.44
C GLY A 35 4.22 -10.63 -18.31
N ARG A 36 4.01 -9.55 -17.55
CA ARG A 36 5.00 -8.47 -17.33
C ARG A 36 5.53 -8.51 -15.89
N LYS A 37 6.69 -7.89 -15.69
CA LYS A 37 7.23 -7.66 -14.35
C LYS A 37 6.70 -6.33 -13.78
N PRO A 38 6.35 -6.23 -12.49
CA PRO A 38 6.03 -4.95 -11.85
C PRO A 38 7.26 -4.02 -11.92
N GLY A 39 7.00 -2.74 -12.18
CA GLY A 39 7.99 -1.67 -12.19
C GLY A 39 7.70 -0.67 -11.07
N ASP A 40 7.83 0.61 -11.37
CA ASP A 40 7.64 1.67 -10.38
C ASP A 40 6.16 1.98 -10.14
N PHE A 41 5.83 2.30 -8.89
CA PHE A 41 4.55 2.89 -8.52
C PHE A 41 4.77 4.37 -8.14
N VAL A 42 4.17 5.27 -8.92
CA VAL A 42 4.26 6.73 -8.73
C VAL A 42 2.93 7.26 -8.22
N HIS A 43 2.92 7.70 -6.97
CA HIS A 43 1.74 8.25 -6.32
C HIS A 43 1.80 9.78 -6.31
N THR A 44 1.02 10.43 -7.17
CA THR A 44 0.85 11.89 -7.21
C THR A 44 -0.31 12.30 -6.31
N ILE A 45 -0.05 13.20 -5.37
CA ILE A 45 -1.06 13.66 -4.41
C ILE A 45 -1.39 15.13 -4.69
N GLY A 46 -2.68 15.46 -4.71
CA GLY A 46 -3.19 16.83 -4.76
C GLY A 46 -3.14 17.48 -3.37
N ASP A 47 -4.21 17.33 -2.60
CA ASP A 47 -4.27 17.79 -1.21
C ASP A 47 -3.75 16.70 -0.26
N ALA A 48 -2.52 16.87 0.23
CA ALA A 48 -1.93 16.06 1.29
C ALA A 48 -2.19 16.70 2.66
N HIS A 49 -2.91 16.01 3.53
CA HIS A 49 -3.28 16.56 4.84
C HIS A 49 -3.17 15.54 5.98
N VAL A 50 -3.10 16.06 7.19
CA VAL A 50 -3.08 15.31 8.45
C VAL A 50 -4.24 15.82 9.30
N TYR A 51 -5.08 14.93 9.79
CA TYR A 51 -6.12 15.29 10.75
C TYR A 51 -5.50 15.63 12.11
N LEU A 52 -6.06 16.64 12.79
CA LEU A 52 -5.52 17.11 14.08
C LEU A 52 -5.46 16.00 15.15
N ASN A 53 -6.44 15.10 15.15
CA ASN A 53 -6.48 13.95 16.06
C ASN A 53 -5.49 12.82 15.69
N HIS A 54 -4.71 12.97 14.61
CA HIS A 54 -3.66 12.02 14.21
C HIS A 54 -2.25 12.52 14.52
N VAL A 55 -2.07 13.77 14.92
CA VAL A 55 -0.74 14.40 15.06
C VAL A 55 0.16 13.64 16.03
N ASP A 56 -0.31 13.36 17.25
CA ASP A 56 0.50 12.66 18.27
C ASP A 56 0.85 11.22 17.85
N ALA A 57 -0.10 10.54 17.21
CA ALA A 57 0.08 9.20 16.67
C ALA A 57 1.16 9.17 15.57
N LEU A 58 1.15 10.16 14.67
CA LEU A 58 2.12 10.28 13.59
C LEU A 58 3.49 10.73 14.10
N GLN A 59 3.56 11.60 15.10
CA GLN A 59 4.83 11.94 15.76
C GLN A 59 5.50 10.68 16.35
N THR A 60 4.73 9.85 17.04
CA THR A 60 5.20 8.54 17.54
C THR A 60 5.67 7.62 16.41
N GLN A 61 5.03 7.67 15.23
CA GLN A 61 5.45 6.89 14.07
C GLN A 61 6.79 7.39 13.50
N LEU A 62 7.01 8.71 13.47
CA LEU A 62 8.22 9.34 12.94
C LEU A 62 9.49 9.02 13.75
N GLU A 63 9.35 8.70 15.04
CA GLU A 63 10.47 8.27 15.89
C GLU A 63 11.00 6.87 15.55
N ARG A 64 10.25 6.09 14.75
CA ARG A 64 10.60 4.70 14.44
C ARG A 64 11.51 4.62 13.23
N THR A 65 12.68 3.99 13.38
CA THR A 65 13.54 3.66 12.25
C THR A 65 12.83 2.69 11.30
N PRO A 66 12.72 2.99 9.98
CA PRO A 66 12.17 2.08 9.00
C PRO A 66 12.92 0.75 8.97
N ARG A 67 12.19 -0.35 8.74
CA ARG A 67 12.75 -1.68 8.51
C ARG A 67 12.65 -2.03 7.03
N ALA A 68 13.33 -3.09 6.61
CA ALA A 68 13.23 -3.59 5.25
C ALA A 68 11.78 -3.87 4.86
N PHE A 69 11.42 -3.50 3.63
CA PHE A 69 10.09 -3.80 3.09
C PHE A 69 9.88 -5.32 2.93
N PRO A 70 8.64 -5.81 3.09
CA PRO A 70 8.31 -7.18 2.79
C PRO A 70 8.35 -7.44 1.28
N LYS A 71 8.23 -8.71 0.89
CA LYS A 71 8.02 -9.13 -0.50
C LYS A 71 6.61 -9.70 -0.67
N LEU A 72 5.99 -9.40 -1.81
CA LEU A 72 4.72 -9.98 -2.22
C LEU A 72 4.97 -11.18 -3.14
N GLN A 73 4.38 -12.32 -2.81
CA GLN A 73 4.29 -13.49 -3.70
C GLN A 73 2.83 -13.66 -4.13
N ILE A 74 2.64 -14.01 -5.40
CA ILE A 74 1.34 -14.22 -6.04
C ILE A 74 1.29 -15.65 -6.58
N ASN A 75 0.15 -16.32 -6.42
CA ASN A 75 -0.10 -17.64 -7.00
C ASN A 75 0.15 -17.61 -8.52
N PRO A 76 1.12 -18.39 -9.04
CA PRO A 76 1.48 -18.35 -10.45
C PRO A 76 0.40 -18.92 -11.39
N ASP A 77 -0.56 -19.68 -10.86
CA ASP A 77 -1.59 -20.36 -11.67
C ASP A 77 -2.74 -19.42 -12.08
N LYS A 78 -2.81 -18.21 -11.52
CA LYS A 78 -3.91 -17.26 -11.74
C LYS A 78 -3.71 -16.43 -13.01
N GLN A 79 -4.45 -16.76 -14.06
CA GLN A 79 -4.30 -16.12 -15.38
C GLN A 79 -5.33 -15.04 -15.67
N ASN A 80 -6.40 -14.91 -14.87
CA ASN A 80 -7.43 -13.88 -15.02
C ASN A 80 -7.46 -12.95 -13.80
N ILE A 81 -7.72 -11.67 -14.03
CA ILE A 81 -7.72 -10.63 -12.99
C ILE A 81 -8.84 -10.82 -11.96
N ASP A 82 -9.97 -11.41 -12.37
CA ASP A 82 -11.14 -11.62 -11.51
C ASP A 82 -11.05 -12.94 -10.71
N ASP A 83 -10.07 -13.80 -10.98
CA ASP A 83 -9.94 -15.12 -10.33
C ASP A 83 -9.18 -15.06 -9.00
N PHE A 84 -8.56 -13.93 -8.68
CA PHE A 84 -7.75 -13.78 -7.48
C PHE A 84 -8.60 -13.78 -6.21
N VAL A 85 -8.17 -14.58 -5.23
CA VAL A 85 -8.72 -14.58 -3.87
C VAL A 85 -7.62 -14.28 -2.86
N PHE A 86 -8.01 -13.98 -1.62
CA PHE A 86 -7.05 -13.63 -0.55
C PHE A 86 -5.92 -14.65 -0.38
N ALA A 87 -6.22 -15.94 -0.50
CA ALA A 87 -5.25 -17.02 -0.33
C ALA A 87 -4.16 -17.07 -1.43
N ASP A 88 -4.33 -16.37 -2.54
CA ASP A 88 -3.34 -16.32 -3.63
C ASP A 88 -2.17 -15.36 -3.35
N PHE A 89 -2.24 -14.61 -2.25
CA PHE A 89 -1.26 -13.58 -1.91
C PHE A 89 -0.54 -13.96 -0.62
N THR A 90 0.79 -13.94 -0.65
CA THR A 90 1.62 -14.14 0.54
C THR A 90 2.57 -12.96 0.73
N VAL A 91 2.53 -12.36 1.91
CA VAL A 91 3.45 -11.28 2.30
C VAL A 91 4.60 -11.89 3.12
N VAL A 92 5.78 -11.96 2.52
CA VAL A 92 6.96 -12.61 3.10
C VAL A 92 7.87 -11.57 3.74
N GLY A 93 8.33 -11.84 4.97
CA GLY A 93 9.30 -11.00 5.67
C GLY A 93 8.73 -9.71 6.24
N TYR A 94 7.41 -9.63 6.46
CA TYR A 94 6.80 -8.46 7.08
C TYR A 94 7.09 -8.41 8.58
N GLN A 95 7.95 -7.47 8.99
CA GLN A 95 8.35 -7.27 10.38
C GLN A 95 8.04 -5.84 10.84
N PRO A 96 6.75 -5.44 10.93
CA PRO A 96 6.39 -4.08 11.27
C PRO A 96 6.69 -3.75 12.74
N HIS A 97 6.69 -2.46 13.05
CA HIS A 97 6.55 -1.99 14.43
C HIS A 97 5.11 -2.22 14.93
N LYS A 98 4.87 -2.10 16.24
CA LYS A 98 3.52 -2.27 16.81
C LYS A 98 2.53 -1.29 16.18
N THR A 99 1.30 -1.75 15.92
CA THR A 99 0.22 -0.91 15.39
C THR A 99 0.01 0.36 16.23
N ILE A 100 -0.19 1.48 15.55
CA ILE A 100 -0.63 2.75 16.14
C ILE A 100 -2.10 2.92 15.77
N LYS A 101 -2.95 3.15 16.77
CA LYS A 101 -4.38 3.38 16.54
C LYS A 101 -4.61 4.84 16.19
N MET A 102 -5.39 5.09 15.14
CA MET A 102 -5.87 6.40 14.72
C MET A 102 -7.37 6.28 14.42
N GLU A 103 -8.16 7.23 14.91
CA GLU A 103 -9.62 7.26 14.69
C GLU A 103 -9.94 7.88 13.34
N MET A 104 -10.89 7.30 12.59
CA MET A 104 -11.34 7.92 11.34
C MET A 104 -12.06 9.24 11.64
N ALA A 105 -11.75 10.27 10.87
CA ALA A 105 -12.58 11.48 10.83
C ALA A 105 -13.89 11.16 10.09
N VAL A 106 -15.01 11.57 10.68
CA VAL A 106 -16.36 11.48 10.08
C VAL A 106 -16.69 12.79 9.38
#